data_AF-A0A0H0GNY1-F1
#
_entry.id   AF-A0A0H0GNY1-F1
#
_cell.length_a   1.000
_cell.length_b   1.000
_cell.length_c   1.000
_cell.angle_alpha   90.00
_cell.angle_beta   90.00
_cell.angle_gamma   90.00
#
_symmetry.space_group_name_H-M   'P 1'
#
loop_
_entity.id
_entity.type
_entity.pdbx_description
1 polymer ?
#
loop_
_entity_poly.entity_id
_entity_poly.type
_entity_poly.pdbx_seq_one_letter_code
_entity_poly.pdbx_strand_id
1 'polypeptide(L)'
;MRIEKAKAQLRIMLAGPAASYMTHSPAIKKVLDELEDKDKRIVELTDALMQMINAYKITIRSGYERITECGGDCDSPEKMISENSDIRMAEAVLKAESKSE
;
A
#
# COMPACT_ATOMS: atom_id res chain seq x y z
N MET A 1 0.64 9.08 -12.96
CA MET A 1 -0.08 10.00 -13.90
C MET A 1 -0.32 9.54 -15.37
N ARG A 2 0.64 8.96 -16.13
CA ARG A 2 0.41 8.60 -17.56
C ARG A 2 -0.54 7.42 -17.78
N ILE A 3 -0.51 6.43 -16.88
CA ILE A 3 -1.30 5.19 -16.96
C ILE A 3 -2.77 5.46 -16.65
N GLU A 4 -3.08 6.22 -15.61
CA GLU A 4 -4.46 6.60 -15.26
C GLU A 4 -5.18 7.34 -16.41
N LYS A 5 -4.47 8.24 -17.09
CA LYS A 5 -5.00 8.90 -18.29
C LYS A 5 -5.31 7.90 -19.40
N ALA A 6 -4.45 6.90 -19.61
CA ALA A 6 -4.67 5.86 -20.61
C ALA A 6 -5.86 4.94 -20.24
N LYS A 7 -5.97 4.51 -18.97
CA LYS A 7 -7.12 3.75 -18.46
C LYS A 7 -8.43 4.52 -18.70
N ALA A 8 -8.46 5.81 -18.35
CA ALA A 8 -9.63 6.66 -18.54
C ALA A 8 -10.02 6.82 -20.03
N GLN A 9 -9.04 7.05 -20.91
CA GLN A 9 -9.26 7.15 -22.35
C GLN A 9 -9.80 5.84 -22.94
N LEU A 10 -9.27 4.69 -22.52
CA LEU A 10 -9.76 3.39 -22.95
C LEU A 10 -11.20 3.13 -22.48
N ARG A 11 -11.55 3.51 -21.25
CA ARG A 11 -12.94 3.42 -20.78
C ARG A 11 -13.90 4.28 -21.59
N ILE A 12 -13.52 5.50 -21.92
CA ILE A 12 -14.33 6.38 -22.78
C ILE A 12 -14.52 5.74 -24.16
N MET A 13 -13.45 5.18 -24.74
CA MET A 13 -13.51 4.50 -26.05
C MET A 13 -14.45 3.30 -26.02
N LEU A 14 -14.38 2.48 -24.97
CA LEU A 14 -15.21 1.27 -24.79
C LEU A 14 -16.69 1.58 -24.49
N ALA A 15 -17.00 2.78 -24.00
CA ALA A 15 -18.38 3.22 -23.77
C ALA A 15 -19.08 3.70 -25.05
N GLY A 16 -18.33 3.98 -26.12
CA GLY A 16 -18.87 4.47 -27.38
C GLY A 16 -19.41 3.37 -28.31
N PRO A 17 -20.22 3.72 -29.32
CA PRO A 17 -20.77 2.78 -30.27
C PRO A 17 -19.71 2.08 -31.14
N ALA A 18 -18.50 2.64 -31.25
CA ALA A 18 -17.38 2.00 -31.93
C ALA A 18 -16.89 0.71 -31.22
N ALA A 19 -17.15 0.58 -29.91
CA ALA A 19 -16.72 -0.56 -29.12
C ALA A 19 -17.34 -1.88 -29.57
N SER A 20 -18.55 -1.86 -30.15
CA SER A 20 -19.23 -3.06 -30.67
C SER A 20 -18.54 -3.67 -31.89
N TYR A 21 -17.74 -2.87 -32.61
CA TYR A 21 -16.99 -3.31 -33.80
C TYR A 21 -15.56 -3.72 -33.47
N MET A 22 -15.10 -3.51 -32.24
CA MET A 22 -13.77 -3.88 -31.81
C MET A 22 -13.78 -5.29 -31.24
N THR A 23 -13.15 -6.23 -31.96
CA THR A 23 -13.04 -7.66 -31.60
C THR A 23 -12.53 -7.89 -30.18
N HIS A 24 -11.69 -7.00 -29.66
CA HIS A 24 -11.06 -7.12 -28.34
C HIS A 24 -11.77 -6.33 -27.22
N SER A 25 -12.85 -5.60 -27.50
CA SER A 25 -13.55 -4.79 -26.49
C SER A 25 -13.89 -5.53 -25.19
N PRO A 26 -14.43 -6.77 -25.22
CA PRO A 26 -14.74 -7.51 -24.00
C PRO A 26 -13.48 -7.83 -23.17
N ALA A 27 -12.39 -8.19 -23.85
CA ALA A 27 -11.12 -8.51 -23.19
C ALA A 27 -10.47 -7.26 -22.55
N ILE A 28 -10.49 -6.13 -23.27
CA ILE A 28 -9.96 -4.86 -22.73
C ILE A 28 -10.78 -4.41 -21.53
N LYS A 29 -12.11 -4.51 -21.59
CA LYS A 29 -12.98 -4.20 -20.44
C LYS A 29 -12.63 -5.05 -19.22
N LYS A 30 -12.50 -6.37 -19.40
CA LYS A 30 -12.14 -7.29 -18.33
C LYS A 30 -10.80 -6.93 -17.67
N VAL A 31 -9.78 -6.61 -18.46
CA VAL A 31 -8.47 -6.18 -17.94
C VAL A 31 -8.57 -4.88 -17.16
N LEU A 32 -9.36 -3.91 -17.63
CA LEU A 32 -9.55 -2.64 -16.91
C LEU A 32 -10.27 -2.84 -15.57
N ASP A 33 -11.25 -3.73 -15.51
CA ASP A 33 -11.97 -4.05 -14.28
C ASP A 33 -11.04 -4.80 -13.29
N GLU A 34 -10.27 -5.78 -13.76
CA GLU A 34 -9.25 -6.47 -12.94
C GLU A 34 -8.16 -5.52 -12.42
N LEU A 35 -7.77 -4.51 -13.22
CA LEU A 35 -6.82 -3.49 -12.77
C LEU A 35 -7.40 -2.62 -11.67
N GLU A 36 -8.65 -2.17 -11.80
CA GLU A 36 -9.31 -1.37 -10.78
C GLU A 36 -9.47 -2.13 -9.46
N ASP A 37 -9.84 -3.41 -9.52
CA ASP A 37 -9.96 -4.26 -8.33
C ASP A 37 -8.60 -4.46 -7.65
N LYS A 38 -7.52 -4.59 -8.44
CA LYS A 38 -6.15 -4.67 -7.91
C LYS A 38 -5.71 -3.35 -7.28
N ASP A 39 -5.99 -2.22 -7.92
CA ASP A 39 -5.65 -0.90 -7.40
C ASP A 39 -6.33 -0.66 -6.04
N LYS A 40 -7.63 -0.98 -5.93
CA LYS A 40 -8.37 -0.94 -4.65
C LYS A 40 -7.72 -1.81 -3.59
N ARG A 41 -7.36 -3.05 -3.96
CA ARG A 41 -6.73 -3.98 -3.03
C ARG A 41 -5.35 -3.51 -2.56
N ILE A 42 -4.58 -2.86 -3.43
CA ILE A 42 -3.28 -2.28 -3.07
C ILE A 42 -3.44 -1.17 -2.04
N VAL A 43 -4.42 -0.28 -2.23
CA VAL A 43 -4.74 0.78 -1.25
C VAL A 43 -5.12 0.17 0.10
N GLU A 44 -6.05 -0.78 0.12
CA GLU A 44 -6.47 -1.46 1.36
C GLU A 44 -5.30 -2.12 2.11
N LEU A 45 -4.43 -2.82 1.38
CA LEU A 45 -3.29 -3.53 1.98
C LEU A 45 -2.21 -2.55 2.46
N THR A 46 -1.98 -1.46 1.73
CA THR A 46 -1.04 -0.41 2.11
C THR A 46 -1.51 0.29 3.39
N ASP A 47 -2.79 0.62 3.48
CA ASP A 47 -3.39 1.22 4.68
C ASP A 47 -3.30 0.27 5.88
N ALA A 48 -3.64 -1.01 5.68
CA ALA A 48 -3.52 -2.02 6.74
C ALA A 48 -2.07 -2.18 7.22
N LEU A 49 -1.11 -2.20 6.29
CA LEU A 49 0.31 -2.28 6.63
C LEU A 49 0.78 -1.04 7.42
N MET A 50 0.36 0.16 7.01
CA MET A 50 0.68 1.40 7.73
C MET A 50 0.13 1.37 9.16
N GLN A 51 -1.11 0.93 9.35
CA GLN A 51 -1.72 0.79 10.68
C GLN A 51 -0.97 -0.23 11.54
N MET A 52 -0.60 -1.39 10.98
CA MET A 52 0.14 -2.42 11.71
C MET A 52 1.52 -1.96 12.16
N ILE A 53 2.29 -1.28 11.30
CA ILE A 53 3.61 -0.74 11.67
C ILE A 53 3.47 0.29 12.79
N ASN A 54 2.48 1.18 12.68
CA ASN A 54 2.24 2.20 13.70
C ASN A 54 1.87 1.58 15.05
N ALA A 55 0.97 0.59 15.05
CA ALA A 55 0.61 -0.16 16.24
C ALA A 55 1.84 -0.85 16.85
N TYR A 56 2.68 -1.49 16.03
CA TYR A 56 3.88 -2.17 16.51
C TYR A 56 4.89 -1.21 17.14
N LYS A 57 5.13 -0.06 16.51
CA LYS A 57 5.99 1.01 17.07
C LYS A 57 5.45 1.57 18.38
N ILE A 58 4.13 1.65 18.55
CA ILE A 58 3.52 2.05 19.83
C ILE A 58 3.78 0.98 20.90
N THR A 59 3.58 -0.30 20.57
CA THR A 59 3.85 -1.40 21.51
C THR A 59 5.30 -1.42 21.97
N ILE A 60 6.26 -1.17 21.08
CA ILE A 60 7.69 -1.06 21.45
C ILE A 60 7.90 0.05 22.49
N ARG A 61 7.33 1.24 22.27
CA ARG A 61 7.45 2.37 23.19
C ARG A 61 6.82 2.08 24.55
N SER A 62 5.60 1.55 24.57
CA SER A 62 4.92 1.18 25.82
C SER A 62 5.66 0.06 26.57
N GLY A 63 6.27 -0.89 25.85
CA GLY A 63 7.11 -1.92 26.44
C GLY A 63 8.36 -1.33 27.11
N TYR A 64 9.05 -0.42 26.42
CA TYR A 64 10.20 0.31 26.96
C TYR A 64 9.84 1.09 28.24
N GLU A 65 8.74 1.86 28.21
CA GLU A 65 8.24 2.60 29.38
C GLU A 65 7.99 1.66 30.56
N ARG A 66 7.33 0.52 30.31
CA ARG A 66 7.02 -0.43 31.38
C ARG A 66 8.26 -1.09 31.99
N ILE A 67 9.24 -1.45 31.17
CA ILE A 67 10.49 -2.07 31.65
C ILE A 67 11.28 -1.07 32.49
N THR A 68 11.39 0.18 32.02
CA THR A 68 12.11 1.23 32.75
C THR A 68 11.42 1.62 34.05
N GLU A 69 10.08 1.69 34.09
CA GLU A 69 9.30 1.87 35.34
C GLU A 69 9.59 0.80 36.39
N CYS A 70 9.82 -0.45 35.96
CA CYS A 70 10.16 -1.56 36.84
C CYS A 70 11.65 -1.60 37.23
N GLY A 71 12.44 -0.59 36.83
CA GLY A 71 13.88 -0.53 37.10
C GLY A 71 14.72 -1.45 36.21
N GLY A 72 14.15 -1.97 35.12
CA GLY A 72 14.87 -2.77 34.14
C GLY A 72 15.66 -1.91 33.16
N ASP A 73 16.76 -2.47 32.65
CA ASP A 73 17.54 -1.88 31.57
C ASP A 73 16.96 -2.30 30.21
N CYS A 74 16.83 -1.34 29.30
CA CYS A 74 16.25 -1.53 27.98
C CYS A 74 16.85 -0.52 27.00
N ASP A 75 17.17 -0.97 25.78
CA ASP A 75 17.58 -0.07 24.69
C ASP A 75 16.49 0.97 24.41
N SER A 76 16.88 2.16 23.94
CA SER A 76 15.90 3.18 23.59
C SER A 76 14.95 2.70 22.49
N PRO A 77 13.66 3.10 22.53
CA PRO A 77 12.68 2.63 21.56
C PRO A 77 13.05 3.04 20.13
N GLU A 78 13.73 4.18 19.94
CA GLU A 78 14.22 4.62 18.63
C GLU A 78 15.27 3.66 18.07
N LYS A 79 16.20 3.18 18.91
CA LYS A 79 17.20 2.21 18.50
C LYS A 79 16.54 0.89 18.12
N MET A 80 15.67 0.36 19.00
CA MET A 80 14.90 -0.87 18.77
C MET A 80 14.09 -0.81 17.47
N ILE A 81 13.42 0.32 17.20
CA ILE A 81 12.64 0.52 15.97
C ILE A 81 13.56 0.57 14.74
N SER A 82 14.70 1.26 14.80
CA SER A 82 15.61 1.42 13.67
C SER A 82 16.35 0.13 13.29
N GLU A 83 16.63 -0.72 14.27
CA GLU A 83 17.32 -2.00 14.08
C GLU A 83 16.35 -3.14 13.71
N ASN A 84 15.04 -2.93 13.85
CA ASN A 84 14.03 -3.92 13.51
C ASN A 84 13.91 -4.11 11.98
N SER A 85 14.23 -5.31 11.50
CA SER A 85 14.17 -5.64 10.07
C SER A 85 12.77 -5.56 9.49
N ASP A 86 11.75 -5.93 10.26
CA ASP A 86 10.37 -6.03 9.78
C ASP A 86 9.78 -4.63 9.58
N ILE A 87 10.02 -3.72 10.53
CA ILE A 87 9.65 -2.31 10.40
C ILE A 87 10.32 -1.69 9.17
N ARG A 88 11.64 -1.91 9.01
CA ARG A 88 12.38 -1.39 7.85
C ARG A 88 11.87 -1.93 6.52
N MET A 89 11.57 -3.23 6.44
CA MET A 89 11.05 -3.85 5.24
C MET A 89 9.66 -3.29 4.90
N ALA A 90 8.80 -3.18 5.90
CA ALA A 90 7.45 -2.68 5.73
C ALA A 90 7.44 -1.18 5.32
N GLU A 91 8.29 -0.35 5.91
CA GLU A 91 8.49 1.05 5.48
C GLU A 91 9.04 1.16 4.05
N ALA A 92 9.93 0.24 3.64
CA ALA A 92 10.43 0.21 2.27
C ALA A 92 9.32 -0.13 1.27
N VAL A 93 8.40 -1.04 1.61
CA VAL A 93 7.21 -1.35 0.80
C VAL A 93 6.29 -0.13 0.68
N LEU A 94 5.96 0.52 1.80
CA LEU A 94 5.12 1.74 1.80
C LEU A 94 5.74 2.89 0.98
N LYS A 95 7.07 3.05 1.05
CA LYS A 95 7.78 4.07 0.27
C LYS A 95 7.88 3.73 -1.22
N ALA A 96 7.86 2.45 -1.58
CA ALA A 96 7.82 2.04 -2.97
C ALA A 96 6.44 2.34 -3.58
N GLU A 97 5.37 2.17 -2.81
CA GLU A 97 4.01 2.53 -3.22
C GLU A 97 3.89 4.05 -3.45
N SER A 98 4.37 4.87 -2.51
CA SER A 98 4.30 6.34 -2.63
C SER A 98 5.11 6.93 -3.80
N LYS A 99 6.00 6.15 -4.42
CA LYS A 99 6.77 6.55 -5.61
C LYS A 99 6.12 6.11 -6.92
N SER A 100 5.10 5.26 -6.85
CA SER A 100 4.42 4.67 -8.00
C SER A 100 3.21 5.49 -8.46
N GLU A 101 2.72 6.44 -7.64
CA GLU A 101 1.69 7.45 -7.96
C GLU A 101 2.24 8.63 -8.81
#